data_AF-W1U0B7-F1
#
_entry.id   AF-W1U0B7-F1
#
_cell.length_a   1.000
_cell.length_b   1.000
_cell.length_c   1.000
_cell.angle_alpha   90.00
_cell.angle_beta   90.00
_cell.angle_gamma   90.00
#
_symmetry.space_group_name_H-M   'P 1'
#
loop_
_entity.id
_entity.type
_entity.pdbx_description
1 polymer ?
#
loop_
_entity_poly.entity_id
_entity_poly.type
_entity_poly.pdbx_seq_one_letter_code
_entity_poly.pdbx_strand_id
1 'polypeptide(L)'
;MNITIAGVGAMGSRFALMLHRAGHKVTLVDGWKEHVTAIQKDGLQANLNGEEVVAKLPIYLQSEVDPTLSNDLIILFTKAMQLEAMLADIQPLIHDNTAVLCLLNGIGHEEVIEKYVPRNQIMIGNTMWTAGMEEPERAKLFGNGSIALKNLVADPKAEQAAYKVIETLNSAGLNAQYTENILYAIYKKACVNGTMNSLCTLLLANMADFGDTTPAHNIVVKIVSEFAEVAKHENVDLNVTETVDYIEKNCYNRDTIGLHYPSMYQDLNEYNRLTEIDYINGAIARKGQQYGVDTPYCALITELVHCKEQLLGAK
;
A
#
# COMPACT_ATOMS: atom_id res chain seq x y z
N MET A 1 22.25 -2.75 -2.87
CA MET A 1 21.53 -4.03 -2.76
C MET A 1 20.99 -4.42 -4.12
N ASN A 2 20.74 -5.72 -4.33
CA ASN A 2 19.87 -6.24 -5.39
C ASN A 2 18.44 -6.26 -4.83
N ILE A 3 17.54 -5.51 -5.45
CA ILE A 3 16.19 -5.25 -4.94
C ILE A 3 15.17 -5.63 -6.01
N THR A 4 14.22 -6.50 -5.67
CA THR A 4 13.06 -6.77 -6.52
C THR A 4 11.85 -5.99 -6.03
N ILE A 5 11.18 -5.28 -6.94
CA ILE A 5 9.89 -4.65 -6.72
C ILE A 5 8.82 -5.57 -7.28
N ALA A 6 8.03 -6.20 -6.41
CA ALA A 6 6.95 -7.10 -6.77
C ALA A 6 5.61 -6.35 -6.77
N GLY A 7 5.13 -5.99 -7.96
CA GLY A 7 4.03 -5.06 -8.19
C GLY A 7 4.55 -3.67 -8.54
N VAL A 8 4.45 -3.30 -9.81
CA VAL A 8 5.07 -2.11 -10.43
C VAL A 8 3.99 -1.11 -10.88
N GLY A 9 2.84 -1.11 -10.21
CA GLY A 9 1.92 0.03 -10.25
C GLY A 9 2.56 1.32 -9.74
N ALA A 10 1.75 2.34 -9.44
CA ALA A 10 2.25 3.68 -9.15
C ALA A 10 3.29 3.73 -8.01
N MET A 11 3.02 3.04 -6.90
CA MET A 11 3.92 3.00 -5.75
C MET A 11 5.19 2.18 -6.00
N GLY A 12 5.07 1.02 -6.65
CA GLY A 12 6.22 0.22 -7.06
C GLY A 12 7.14 1.00 -8.01
N SER A 13 6.54 1.71 -8.97
CA SER A 13 7.24 2.60 -9.91
C SER A 13 8.02 3.72 -9.19
N ARG A 14 7.42 4.37 -8.17
CA ARG A 14 8.13 5.36 -7.32
C ARG A 14 9.36 4.76 -6.66
N PHE A 15 9.19 3.63 -5.98
CA PHE A 15 10.27 3.00 -5.22
C PHE A 15 11.37 2.50 -6.15
N ALA A 16 11.00 1.90 -7.28
CA ALA A 16 11.93 1.46 -8.30
C ALA A 16 12.83 2.60 -8.79
N LEU A 17 12.23 3.73 -9.19
CA LEU A 17 12.98 4.87 -9.71
C LEU A 17 13.88 5.51 -8.64
N MET A 18 13.37 5.68 -7.43
CA MET A 18 14.15 6.29 -6.33
C MET A 18 15.33 5.39 -5.91
N LEU A 19 15.09 4.08 -5.74
CA LEU A 19 16.16 3.13 -5.39
C LEU A 19 17.17 2.96 -6.53
N HIS A 20 16.73 3.00 -7.79
CA HIS A 20 17.62 2.97 -8.94
C HIS A 20 18.51 4.22 -9.00
N ARG A 21 17.95 5.41 -8.79
CA ARG A 21 18.70 6.68 -8.73
C ARG A 21 19.73 6.69 -7.59
N ALA A 22 19.47 5.99 -6.49
CA ALA A 22 20.41 5.79 -5.40
C ALA A 22 21.54 4.78 -5.70
N GLY A 23 21.58 4.21 -6.91
CA GLY A 23 22.62 3.28 -7.35
C GLY A 23 22.39 1.82 -6.97
N HIS A 24 21.17 1.45 -6.56
CA HIS A 24 20.81 0.05 -6.31
C HIS A 24 20.46 -0.69 -7.61
N LYS A 25 20.68 -2.00 -7.61
CA LYS A 25 20.31 -2.88 -8.72
C LYS A 25 18.86 -3.27 -8.53
N VAL A 26 17.98 -2.66 -9.32
CA VAL A 26 16.52 -2.84 -9.20
C VAL A 26 16.02 -3.74 -10.31
N THR A 27 15.25 -4.76 -9.94
CA THR A 27 14.49 -5.63 -10.83
C THR A 27 13.00 -5.43 -10.57
N LEU A 28 12.22 -5.43 -11.64
CA LEU A 28 10.79 -5.20 -11.63
C LEU A 28 10.05 -6.50 -11.93
N VAL A 29 8.97 -6.77 -11.20
CA VAL A 29 8.10 -7.92 -11.44
C VAL A 29 6.65 -7.48 -11.36
N ASP A 30 5.87 -7.73 -12.42
CA ASP A 30 4.46 -7.35 -12.46
C ASP A 30 3.61 -8.39 -13.21
N GLY A 31 2.31 -8.44 -12.92
CA GLY A 31 1.35 -9.34 -13.58
C GLY A 31 0.68 -8.74 -14.82
N TRP A 32 0.77 -7.42 -15.02
CA TRP A 32 0.15 -6.71 -16.12
C TRP A 32 1.02 -6.75 -17.37
N LYS A 33 0.67 -7.66 -18.30
CA LYS A 33 1.47 -7.94 -19.50
C LYS A 33 1.73 -6.72 -20.38
N GLU A 34 0.73 -5.88 -20.63
CA GLU A 34 0.88 -4.67 -21.44
C GLU A 34 1.86 -3.68 -20.79
N HIS A 35 1.80 -3.53 -19.46
CA HIS A 35 2.73 -2.72 -18.68
C HIS A 35 4.17 -3.24 -18.72
N VAL A 36 4.35 -4.55 -18.51
CA VAL A 36 5.66 -5.21 -18.65
C VAL A 36 6.25 -4.95 -20.04
N THR A 37 5.45 -5.17 -21.09
CA THR A 37 5.88 -4.97 -22.49
C THR A 37 6.25 -3.52 -22.77
N ALA A 38 5.45 -2.56 -22.27
CA ALA A 38 5.70 -1.14 -22.45
C ALA A 38 7.00 -0.70 -21.75
N ILE A 39 7.24 -1.15 -20.51
CA ILE A 39 8.48 -0.86 -19.79
C ILE A 39 9.69 -1.52 -20.46
N GLN A 40 9.59 -2.75 -20.97
CA GLN A 40 10.69 -3.40 -21.69
C GLN A 40 11.10 -2.59 -22.93
N LYS A 41 10.12 -2.07 -23.67
CA LYS A 41 10.34 -1.29 -24.89
C LYS A 41 10.84 0.12 -24.58
N ASP A 42 10.08 0.87 -23.81
CA ASP A 42 10.21 2.32 -23.68
C ASP A 42 10.85 2.73 -22.34
N GLY A 43 11.01 1.80 -21.39
CA GLY A 43 11.55 2.03 -20.05
C GLY A 43 10.47 2.46 -19.07
N LEU A 44 10.76 2.41 -17.78
CA LEU A 44 9.88 2.97 -16.77
C LEU A 44 9.98 4.49 -16.79
N GLN A 45 8.87 5.16 -17.07
CA GLN A 45 8.79 6.60 -17.19
C GLN A 45 8.08 7.21 -15.98
N ALA A 46 8.47 8.41 -15.60
CA ALA A 46 7.70 9.17 -14.63
C ALA A 46 7.87 10.67 -14.76
N ASN A 47 6.81 11.40 -14.42
CA ASN A 47 6.93 12.77 -13.98
C ASN A 47 7.19 12.78 -12.46
N LEU A 48 8.43 13.06 -12.06
CA LEU A 48 8.87 13.12 -10.68
C LEU A 48 9.03 14.58 -10.24
N ASN A 49 8.03 15.10 -9.52
CA ASN A 49 7.99 16.49 -9.07
C ASN A 49 8.24 17.52 -10.20
N GLY A 50 7.70 17.26 -11.40
CA GLY A 50 7.88 18.10 -12.59
C GLY A 50 9.08 17.73 -13.47
N GLU A 51 9.96 16.83 -13.03
CA GLU A 51 11.07 16.30 -13.83
C GLU A 51 10.61 15.05 -14.60
N GLU A 52 10.79 15.03 -15.92
CA GLU A 52 10.55 13.82 -16.73
C GLU A 52 11.75 12.87 -16.63
N VAL A 53 11.47 11.62 -16.24
CA VAL A 53 12.48 10.61 -15.94
C VAL A 53 12.18 9.35 -16.74
N VAL A 54 13.22 8.72 -17.29
CA VAL A 54 13.13 7.39 -17.92
C VAL A 54 14.25 6.50 -17.36
N ALA A 55 13.89 5.33 -16.86
CA ALA A 55 14.84 4.33 -16.37
C ALA A 55 14.66 3.00 -17.13
N LYS A 56 15.76 2.49 -17.70
CA LYS A 56 15.80 1.15 -18.30
C LYS A 56 16.13 0.14 -17.22
N LEU A 57 15.09 -0.44 -16.64
CA LEU A 57 15.18 -1.45 -15.58
C LEU A 57 14.78 -2.83 -16.14
N PRO A 58 15.43 -3.93 -15.72
CA PRO A 58 14.94 -5.26 -16.05
C PRO A 58 13.56 -5.47 -15.44
N ILE A 59 12.61 -5.91 -16.26
CA ILE A 59 11.24 -6.21 -15.84
C ILE A 59 10.80 -7.57 -16.40
N TYR A 60 10.12 -8.33 -15.54
CA TYR A 60 9.61 -9.66 -15.84
C TYR A 60 8.10 -9.69 -15.59
N LEU A 61 7.40 -10.47 -16.41
CA LEU A 61 6.09 -10.96 -16.02
C LEU A 61 6.27 -11.88 -14.81
N GLN A 62 5.39 -11.79 -13.81
CA GLN A 62 5.53 -12.59 -12.57
C GLN A 62 5.69 -14.09 -12.83
N SER A 63 5.01 -14.64 -13.83
CA SER A 63 5.11 -16.05 -14.23
C SER A 63 6.40 -16.42 -14.98
N GLU A 64 7.26 -15.45 -15.28
CA GLU A 64 8.47 -15.58 -16.10
C GLU A 64 9.73 -15.09 -15.37
N VAL A 65 9.67 -14.98 -14.05
CA VAL A 65 10.82 -14.55 -13.24
C VAL A 65 11.99 -15.51 -13.40
N ASP A 66 13.19 -14.95 -13.56
CA ASP A 66 14.42 -15.74 -13.61
C ASP A 66 14.82 -16.17 -12.19
N PRO A 67 14.79 -17.48 -11.86
CA PRO A 67 15.10 -17.97 -10.52
C PRO A 67 16.58 -17.77 -10.14
N THR A 68 17.46 -17.44 -11.10
CA THR A 68 18.88 -17.19 -10.83
C THR A 68 19.16 -15.77 -10.31
N LEU A 69 18.14 -14.90 -10.29
CA LEU A 69 18.27 -13.55 -9.76
C LEU A 69 18.65 -13.59 -8.27
N SER A 70 19.76 -12.92 -7.95
CA SER A 70 20.15 -12.64 -6.58
C SER A 70 19.26 -11.52 -6.02
N ASN A 71 18.64 -11.78 -4.87
CA ASN A 71 17.72 -10.84 -4.22
C ASN A 71 18.08 -10.66 -2.75
N ASP A 72 18.57 -9.47 -2.40
CA ASP A 72 18.80 -9.08 -1.01
C ASP A 72 17.48 -8.63 -0.35
N LEU A 73 16.59 -8.00 -1.13
CA LEU A 73 15.32 -7.43 -0.68
C LEU A 73 14.25 -7.58 -1.76
N ILE A 74 13.07 -8.05 -1.37
CA ILE A 74 11.84 -7.99 -2.16
C ILE A 74 10.89 -7.00 -1.47
N ILE A 75 10.40 -6.01 -2.20
CA ILE A 75 9.39 -5.07 -1.71
C ILE A 75 8.07 -5.38 -2.40
N LEU A 76 7.04 -5.68 -1.61
CA LEU A 76 5.71 -6.02 -2.09
C LEU A 76 4.87 -4.75 -2.26
N PHE A 77 4.34 -4.56 -3.45
CA PHE A 77 3.47 -3.45 -3.88
C PHE A 77 2.31 -3.89 -4.78
N THR A 78 2.01 -5.19 -4.83
CA THR A 78 0.79 -5.68 -5.48
C THR A 78 -0.46 -5.20 -4.75
N LYS A 79 -1.62 -5.25 -5.40
CA LYS A 79 -2.89 -5.12 -4.68
C LYS A 79 -3.06 -6.30 -3.73
N ALA A 80 -3.74 -6.09 -2.61
CA ALA A 80 -3.93 -7.14 -1.60
C ALA A 80 -4.55 -8.43 -2.17
N MET A 81 -5.49 -8.32 -3.11
CA MET A 81 -6.13 -9.46 -3.80
C MET A 81 -5.16 -10.30 -4.64
N GLN A 82 -4.03 -9.71 -5.04
CA GLN A 82 -3.03 -10.33 -5.93
C GLN A 82 -1.81 -10.87 -5.17
N LEU A 83 -1.72 -10.59 -3.86
CA LEU A 83 -0.54 -10.88 -3.04
C LEU A 83 -0.17 -12.37 -3.05
N GLU A 84 -1.15 -13.25 -2.86
CA GLU A 84 -0.91 -14.70 -2.80
C GLU A 84 -0.38 -15.26 -4.12
N ALA A 85 -0.98 -14.85 -5.24
CA ALA A 85 -0.53 -15.26 -6.57
C ALA A 85 0.88 -14.74 -6.90
N MET A 86 1.15 -13.47 -6.57
CA MET A 86 2.50 -12.89 -6.74
C MET A 86 3.54 -13.65 -5.91
N LEU A 87 3.26 -13.92 -4.63
CA LEU A 87 4.18 -14.67 -3.76
C LEU A 87 4.45 -16.10 -4.25
N ALA A 88 3.42 -16.77 -4.78
CA ALA A 88 3.57 -18.09 -5.38
C ALA A 88 4.52 -18.05 -6.60
N ASP A 89 4.34 -17.06 -7.48
CA ASP A 89 5.14 -16.93 -8.70
C ASP A 89 6.58 -16.49 -8.40
N ILE A 90 6.80 -15.58 -7.46
CA ILE A 90 8.14 -15.09 -7.09
C ILE A 90 8.83 -15.93 -6.02
N GLN A 91 8.23 -17.03 -5.55
CA GLN A 91 8.83 -17.92 -4.57
C GLN A 91 10.28 -18.32 -4.90
N PRO A 92 10.65 -18.59 -6.16
CA PRO A 92 12.04 -18.91 -6.52
C PRO A 92 13.06 -17.79 -6.25
N LEU A 93 12.60 -16.55 -6.01
CA LEU A 93 13.44 -15.40 -5.69
C LEU A 93 13.74 -15.25 -4.19
N ILE A 94 13.05 -16.02 -3.33
CA ILE A 94 13.17 -15.96 -1.87
C ILE A 94 14.21 -16.97 -1.40
N HIS A 95 15.42 -16.49 -1.15
CA HIS A 95 16.55 -17.28 -0.66
C HIS A 95 16.72 -17.13 0.86
N ASP A 96 17.62 -17.90 1.47
CA ASP A 96 17.85 -17.90 2.94
C ASP A 96 18.16 -16.53 3.56
N ASN A 97 18.67 -15.58 2.76
CA ASN A 97 19.05 -14.23 3.21
C ASN A 97 18.20 -13.12 2.58
N THR A 98 17.12 -13.45 1.88
CA THR A 98 16.26 -12.46 1.24
C THR A 98 15.34 -11.84 2.28
N ALA A 99 15.40 -10.51 2.45
CA ALA A 99 14.41 -9.79 3.23
C ALA A 99 13.15 -9.55 2.38
N VAL A 100 11.98 -9.66 2.98
CA VAL A 100 10.70 -9.37 2.32
C VAL A 100 10.00 -8.26 3.09
N LEU A 101 9.81 -7.11 2.44
CA LEU A 101 9.13 -5.94 3.02
C LEU A 101 7.75 -5.77 2.40
N CYS A 102 6.70 -5.87 3.22
CA CYS A 102 5.34 -5.57 2.82
C CYS A 102 4.99 -4.11 3.13
N LEU A 103 4.63 -3.33 2.10
CA LEU A 103 4.15 -1.95 2.23
C LEU A 103 2.72 -1.77 1.68
N LEU A 104 1.97 -2.88 1.56
CA LEU A 104 0.59 -2.87 1.06
C LEU A 104 -0.33 -2.08 2.00
N ASN A 105 -1.35 -1.46 1.41
CA ASN A 105 -2.46 -0.91 2.18
C ASN A 105 -3.31 -2.05 2.75
N GLY A 106 -3.89 -1.84 3.93
CA GLY A 106 -4.79 -2.80 4.57
C GLY A 106 -4.16 -3.54 5.74
N ILE A 107 -4.87 -4.55 6.24
CA ILE A 107 -4.56 -5.26 7.48
C ILE A 107 -4.54 -6.78 7.23
N GLY A 108 -3.57 -7.48 7.83
CA GLY A 108 -3.53 -8.95 7.86
C GLY A 108 -2.71 -9.62 6.75
N HIS A 109 -1.88 -8.88 6.03
CA HIS A 109 -1.08 -9.42 4.91
C HIS A 109 -0.03 -10.44 5.36
N GLU A 110 0.45 -10.32 6.59
CA GLU A 110 1.41 -11.23 7.20
C GLU A 110 0.95 -12.69 7.14
N GLU A 111 -0.35 -12.97 7.34
CA GLU A 111 -0.89 -14.33 7.29
C GLU A 111 -0.74 -14.98 5.92
N VAL A 112 -0.81 -14.18 4.85
CA VAL A 112 -0.60 -14.65 3.47
C VAL A 112 0.89 -14.83 3.21
N ILE A 113 1.71 -13.85 3.60
CA ILE A 113 3.16 -13.85 3.36
C ILE A 113 3.84 -15.03 4.04
N GLU A 114 3.42 -15.37 5.27
CA GLU A 114 3.98 -16.48 6.06
C GLU A 114 3.81 -17.87 5.43
N LYS A 115 2.90 -18.03 4.47
CA LYS A 115 2.76 -19.29 3.71
C LYS A 115 3.93 -19.54 2.75
N TYR A 116 4.63 -18.48 2.36
CA TYR A 116 5.68 -18.50 1.33
C TYR A 116 7.04 -18.07 1.85
N VAL A 117 7.07 -17.22 2.89
CA VAL A 117 8.28 -16.58 3.41
C VAL A 117 8.48 -16.98 4.88
N PRO A 118 9.67 -17.45 5.27
CA PRO A 118 10.05 -17.62 6.67
C PRO A 118 9.81 -16.35 7.50
N ARG A 119 9.16 -16.48 8.66
CA ARG A 119 8.80 -15.33 9.53
C ARG A 119 9.98 -14.41 9.89
N ASN A 120 11.20 -14.93 9.98
CA ASN A 120 12.40 -14.16 10.28
C ASN A 120 12.91 -13.28 9.13
N GLN A 121 12.39 -13.46 7.92
CA GLN A 121 12.68 -12.65 6.73
C GLN A 121 11.64 -11.57 6.48
N ILE A 122 10.50 -11.61 7.19
CA ILE A 122 9.37 -10.71 6.95
C ILE A 122 9.51 -9.41 7.74
N MET A 123 9.35 -8.31 7.02
CA MET A 123 9.13 -6.97 7.57
C MET A 123 7.78 -6.47 7.09
N ILE A 124 7.05 -5.83 7.99
CA ILE A 124 5.78 -5.19 7.69
C ILE A 124 5.94 -3.68 7.87
N GLY A 125 5.26 -2.92 7.02
CA GLY A 125 5.36 -1.48 7.01
C GLY A 125 4.12 -0.84 6.40
N ASN A 126 4.08 0.49 6.50
CA ASN A 126 3.15 1.30 5.74
C ASN A 126 3.91 2.45 5.08
N THR A 127 3.30 3.04 4.05
CA THR A 127 3.86 4.21 3.39
C THR A 127 2.85 5.35 3.29
N MET A 128 3.34 6.56 3.52
CA MET A 128 2.61 7.82 3.34
C MET A 128 2.92 8.49 2.00
N TRP A 129 3.81 7.90 1.19
CA TRP A 129 4.03 8.34 -0.18
C TRP A 129 2.77 8.15 -1.02
N THR A 130 2.63 8.99 -2.04
CA THR A 130 1.56 8.94 -3.02
C THR A 130 2.14 8.74 -4.42
N ALA A 131 1.38 8.10 -5.28
CA ALA A 131 1.73 7.93 -6.69
C ALA A 131 0.45 7.66 -7.48
N GLY A 132 0.42 8.10 -8.75
CA GLY A 132 -0.59 7.72 -9.73
C GLY A 132 0.04 7.07 -10.96
N MET A 133 -0.75 6.33 -11.73
CA MET A 133 -0.39 5.89 -13.07
C MET A 133 -1.10 6.78 -14.09
N GLU A 134 -0.40 7.20 -15.15
CA GLU A 134 -0.99 7.94 -16.27
C GLU A 134 -1.21 7.00 -17.47
N GLU A 135 -0.20 6.20 -17.77
CA GLU A 135 -0.17 5.20 -18.84
C GLU A 135 0.47 3.93 -18.31
N PRO A 136 0.46 2.79 -19.03
CA PRO A 136 1.11 1.57 -18.55
C PRO A 136 2.53 1.85 -18.08
N GLU A 137 3.42 2.38 -18.90
CA GLU A 137 4.83 2.62 -18.53
C GLU A 137 5.10 3.92 -17.77
N ARG A 138 4.08 4.76 -17.52
CA ARG A 138 4.26 6.14 -17.04
C ARG A 138 3.54 6.41 -15.72
N ALA A 139 4.33 6.75 -14.70
CA ALA A 139 3.84 7.15 -13.38
C ALA A 139 3.86 8.68 -13.16
N LYS A 140 2.96 9.17 -12.32
CA LYS A 140 2.93 10.55 -11.84
C LYS A 140 3.27 10.58 -10.35
N LEU A 141 4.43 11.17 -10.02
CA LEU A 141 5.06 11.07 -8.71
C LEU A 141 5.28 12.46 -8.10
N PHE A 142 4.38 12.89 -7.22
CA PHE A 142 4.42 14.22 -6.60
C PHE A 142 4.43 14.15 -5.08
N GLY A 143 4.91 15.23 -4.47
CA GLY A 143 4.84 15.44 -3.04
C GLY A 143 5.85 14.61 -2.26
N ASN A 144 5.58 14.51 -0.96
CA ASN A 144 6.50 14.01 0.05
C ASN A 144 5.85 12.80 0.74
N GLY A 145 6.65 11.98 1.42
CA GLY A 145 6.11 10.87 2.18
C GLY A 145 7.09 10.34 3.22
N SER A 146 6.70 9.24 3.83
CA SER A 146 7.49 8.50 4.81
C SER A 146 7.13 7.02 4.77
N ILE A 147 7.96 6.22 5.41
CA ILE A 147 7.74 4.79 5.62
C ILE A 147 7.94 4.50 7.09
N ALA A 148 7.02 3.78 7.72
CA ALA A 148 7.29 3.13 9.00
C ALA A 148 7.35 1.63 8.77
N LEU A 149 8.36 0.95 9.31
CA LEU A 149 8.50 -0.50 9.17
C LEU A 149 9.06 -1.16 10.44
N LYS A 150 8.81 -2.46 10.58
CA LYS A 150 9.33 -3.33 11.64
C LYS A 150 9.52 -4.75 11.13
N ASN A 151 10.53 -5.47 11.62
CA ASN A 151 10.62 -6.93 11.47
C ASN A 151 9.53 -7.62 12.31
N LEU A 152 9.04 -8.76 11.81
CA LEU A 152 7.91 -9.47 12.42
C LEU A 152 8.26 -10.27 13.68
N VAL A 153 9.52 -10.71 13.80
CA VAL A 153 10.00 -11.54 14.92
C VAL A 153 10.98 -10.76 15.79
N ALA A 154 10.92 -10.98 17.10
CA ALA A 154 11.89 -10.42 18.05
C ALA A 154 13.21 -11.21 18.00
N ASP A 155 14.01 -10.97 16.94
CA ASP A 155 15.31 -11.59 16.71
C ASP A 155 16.35 -10.52 16.32
N PRO A 156 17.56 -10.51 16.94
CA PRO A 156 18.58 -9.51 16.65
C PRO A 156 19.04 -9.45 15.18
N LYS A 157 19.05 -10.58 14.46
CA LYS A 157 19.42 -10.58 13.04
C LYS A 157 18.31 -9.99 12.18
N ALA A 158 17.05 -10.30 12.50
CA ALA A 158 15.89 -9.72 11.81
C ALA A 158 15.82 -8.19 12.02
N GLU A 159 16.10 -7.72 13.24
CA GLU A 159 16.20 -6.29 13.56
C GLU A 159 17.36 -5.61 12.81
N GLN A 160 18.55 -6.23 12.79
CA GLN A 160 19.67 -5.72 11.99
C GLN A 160 19.34 -5.63 10.50
N ALA A 161 18.63 -6.63 9.96
CA ALA A 161 18.16 -6.61 8.58
C ALA A 161 17.19 -5.44 8.34
N ALA A 162 16.27 -5.17 9.28
CA ALA A 162 15.34 -4.04 9.18
C ALA A 162 16.07 -2.69 9.14
N TYR A 163 17.08 -2.49 9.99
CA TYR A 163 17.91 -1.27 9.95
C TYR A 163 18.68 -1.12 8.63
N LYS A 164 19.21 -2.21 8.07
CA LYS A 164 19.88 -2.18 6.76
C LYS A 164 18.90 -1.82 5.62
N VAL A 165 17.66 -2.33 5.68
CA VAL A 165 16.61 -1.95 4.74
C VAL A 165 16.26 -0.46 4.89
N ILE A 166 16.15 0.05 6.11
CA ILE A 166 15.91 1.48 6.37
C ILE A 166 17.02 2.36 5.79
N GLU A 167 18.28 2.00 6.00
CA GLU A 167 19.42 2.72 5.43
C GLU A 167 19.34 2.76 3.89
N THR A 168 18.98 1.63 3.28
CA THR A 168 18.81 1.50 1.82
C THR A 168 17.62 2.32 1.30
N LEU A 169 16.52 2.38 2.03
CA LEU A 169 15.38 3.23 1.66
C LEU A 169 15.75 4.72 1.82
N ASN A 170 16.51 5.07 2.85
CA ASN A 170 16.90 6.45 3.14
C ASN A 170 18.00 6.98 2.22
N SER A 171 18.91 6.14 1.73
CA SER A 171 19.85 6.53 0.67
C SER A 171 19.13 6.98 -0.61
N ALA A 172 17.90 6.48 -0.82
CA ALA A 172 17.00 6.85 -1.91
C ALA A 172 16.02 7.99 -1.56
N GLY A 173 16.11 8.58 -0.37
CA GLY A 173 15.25 9.68 0.07
C GLY A 173 13.81 9.27 0.40
N LEU A 174 13.55 7.99 0.68
CA LEU A 174 12.20 7.48 0.97
C LEU A 174 11.72 7.74 2.41
N ASN A 175 12.55 8.33 3.27
CA ASN A 175 12.18 8.76 4.63
C ASN A 175 11.56 7.61 5.46
N ALA A 176 12.31 6.51 5.56
CA ALA A 176 11.98 5.32 6.31
C ALA A 176 12.47 5.43 7.76
N GLN A 177 11.63 4.95 8.68
CA GLN A 177 11.94 4.85 10.10
C GLN A 177 11.53 3.49 10.66
N TYR A 178 12.31 3.01 11.62
CA TYR A 178 11.93 1.87 12.44
C TYR A 178 10.87 2.29 13.43
N THR A 179 9.83 1.49 13.62
CA THR A 179 8.79 1.75 14.63
C THR A 179 8.61 0.54 15.54
N GLU A 180 8.54 0.79 16.84
CA GLU A 180 8.21 -0.27 17.79
C GLU A 180 6.74 -0.67 17.73
N ASN A 181 5.87 0.25 17.31
CA ASN A 181 4.44 0.04 17.22
C ASN A 181 3.97 0.11 15.77
N ILE A 182 4.34 -0.90 14.98
CA ILE A 182 3.96 -0.97 13.57
C ILE A 182 2.46 -1.14 13.38
N LEU A 183 1.80 -1.90 14.26
CA LEU A 183 0.35 -2.08 14.20
C LEU A 183 -0.38 -0.75 14.36
N TYR A 184 0.04 0.13 15.28
CA TYR A 184 -0.51 1.48 15.38
C TYR A 184 -0.36 2.26 14.07
N ALA A 185 0.80 2.20 13.42
CA ALA A 185 1.00 2.88 12.13
C ALA A 185 0.11 2.30 11.02
N ILE A 186 -0.04 0.98 10.96
CA ILE A 186 -0.92 0.27 10.02
C ILE A 186 -2.38 0.68 10.25
N TYR A 187 -2.88 0.57 11.48
CA TYR A 187 -4.25 0.95 11.82
C TYR A 187 -4.53 2.43 11.57
N LYS A 188 -3.61 3.33 11.95
CA LYS A 188 -3.76 4.77 11.67
C LYS A 188 -3.87 5.05 10.18
N LYS A 189 -3.06 4.39 9.35
CA LYS A 189 -3.16 4.49 7.88
C LYS A 189 -4.45 3.84 7.36
N ALA A 190 -4.86 2.70 7.93
CA ALA A 190 -6.08 2.02 7.56
C ALA A 190 -7.33 2.84 7.89
N CYS A 191 -7.32 3.68 8.94
CA CYS A 191 -8.36 4.67 9.20
C CYS A 191 -8.47 5.72 8.08
N VAL A 192 -7.35 6.23 7.57
CA VAL A 192 -7.32 7.15 6.42
C VAL A 192 -7.94 6.47 5.20
N ASN A 193 -7.49 5.26 4.88
CA ASN A 193 -8.01 4.54 3.72
C ASN A 193 -9.49 4.16 3.92
N GLY A 194 -9.87 3.68 5.10
CA GLY A 194 -11.23 3.21 5.40
C GLY A 194 -12.28 4.30 5.44
N THR A 195 -11.84 5.57 5.44
CA THR A 195 -12.69 6.76 5.33
C THR A 195 -12.55 7.37 3.93
N MET A 196 -11.36 7.85 3.56
CA MET A 196 -11.17 8.59 2.31
C MET A 196 -11.37 7.70 1.09
N ASN A 197 -10.74 6.52 1.03
CA ASN A 197 -10.85 5.65 -0.14
C ASN A 197 -12.30 5.23 -0.37
N SER A 198 -12.97 4.73 0.67
CA SER A 198 -14.31 4.17 0.55
C SER A 198 -15.38 5.25 0.31
N LEU A 199 -15.38 6.35 1.06
CA LEU A 199 -16.40 7.40 0.96
C LEU A 199 -16.29 8.20 -0.33
N CYS A 200 -15.07 8.59 -0.74
CA CYS A 200 -14.85 9.28 -2.01
C CYS A 200 -15.26 8.41 -3.20
N THR A 201 -14.94 7.10 -3.15
CA THR A 201 -15.38 6.13 -4.16
C THR A 201 -16.89 6.07 -4.25
N LEU A 202 -17.60 5.92 -3.13
CA LEU A 202 -19.06 5.82 -3.14
C LEU A 202 -19.73 7.12 -3.62
N LEU A 203 -19.28 8.27 -3.10
CA LEU A 203 -19.89 9.58 -3.31
C LEU A 203 -19.43 10.30 -4.58
N LEU A 204 -18.47 9.74 -5.31
CA LEU A 204 -17.90 10.33 -6.52
C LEU A 204 -17.29 11.72 -6.30
N ALA A 205 -16.51 11.88 -5.23
CA ALA A 205 -15.92 13.15 -4.82
C ALA A 205 -14.42 13.00 -4.55
N ASN A 206 -13.66 14.09 -4.67
CA ASN A 206 -12.31 14.15 -4.10
C ASN A 206 -12.39 14.38 -2.58
N MET A 207 -11.24 14.27 -1.89
CA MET A 207 -11.21 14.34 -0.43
C MET A 207 -11.65 15.70 0.13
N ALA A 208 -11.30 16.81 -0.53
CA ALA A 208 -11.72 18.14 -0.11
C ALA A 208 -13.22 18.36 -0.28
N ASP A 209 -13.78 17.98 -1.43
CA ASP A 209 -15.20 18.14 -1.71
C ASP A 209 -16.06 17.26 -0.78
N PHE A 210 -15.59 16.05 -0.43
CA PHE A 210 -16.19 15.26 0.64
C PHE A 210 -16.14 16.01 1.99
N GLY A 211 -14.97 16.54 2.36
CA GLY A 211 -14.73 17.28 3.60
C GLY A 211 -15.59 18.54 3.76
N ASP A 212 -15.98 19.19 2.66
CA ASP A 212 -16.86 20.37 2.66
C ASP A 212 -18.34 20.02 2.95
N THR A 213 -18.70 18.73 3.00
CA THR A 213 -20.07 18.31 3.31
C THR A 213 -20.35 18.33 4.82
N THR A 214 -21.56 18.77 5.20
CA THR A 214 -21.95 18.84 6.62
C THR A 214 -21.96 17.49 7.37
N PRO A 215 -22.21 16.32 6.74
CA PRO A 215 -22.16 15.03 7.44
C PRO A 215 -20.76 14.41 7.58
N ALA A 216 -19.74 14.91 6.85
CA ALA A 216 -18.45 14.26 6.72
C ALA A 216 -17.80 13.91 8.06
N HIS A 217 -17.72 14.90 8.97
CA HIS A 217 -17.14 14.73 10.31
C HIS A 217 -17.77 13.55 11.06
N ASN A 218 -19.10 13.51 11.14
CA ASN A 218 -19.81 12.48 11.88
C ASN A 218 -19.58 11.07 11.30
N ILE A 219 -19.53 10.94 9.97
CA ILE A 219 -19.27 9.67 9.30
C ILE A 219 -17.84 9.19 9.60
N VAL A 220 -16.85 10.10 9.49
CA VAL A 220 -15.44 9.79 9.78
C VAL A 220 -15.26 9.37 11.24
N VAL A 221 -15.85 10.09 12.20
CA VAL A 221 -15.81 9.73 13.62
C VAL A 221 -16.36 8.31 13.85
N LYS A 222 -17.48 7.96 13.22
CA LYS A 222 -18.10 6.63 13.39
C LYS A 222 -17.22 5.51 12.86
N ILE A 223 -16.68 5.66 11.66
CA ILE A 223 -15.76 4.68 11.07
C ILE A 223 -14.49 4.56 11.92
N VAL A 224 -13.84 5.67 12.27
CA VAL A 224 -12.61 5.64 13.09
C VAL A 224 -12.85 5.03 14.47
N SER A 225 -14.03 5.23 15.06
CA SER A 225 -14.40 4.61 16.34
C SER A 225 -14.44 3.08 16.23
N GLU A 226 -15.01 2.53 15.14
CA GLU A 226 -15.04 1.08 14.91
C GLU A 226 -13.63 0.50 14.74
N PHE A 227 -12.77 1.20 13.97
CA PHE A 227 -11.35 0.84 13.86
C PHE A 227 -10.67 0.83 15.22
N ALA A 228 -10.88 1.86 16.05
CA ALA A 228 -10.25 1.97 17.37
C ALA A 228 -10.73 0.87 18.33
N GLU A 229 -12.01 0.54 18.36
CA GLU A 229 -12.53 -0.55 19.21
C GLU A 229 -11.96 -1.91 18.80
N VAL A 230 -11.88 -2.20 17.50
CA VAL A 230 -11.23 -3.44 17.03
C VAL A 230 -9.73 -3.45 17.36
N ALA A 231 -9.04 -2.33 17.16
CA ALA A 231 -7.60 -2.21 17.39
C ALA A 231 -7.21 -2.43 18.87
N LYS A 232 -8.08 -2.07 19.83
CA LYS A 232 -7.86 -2.33 21.26
C LYS A 232 -7.68 -3.81 21.59
N HIS A 233 -8.40 -4.69 20.89
CA HIS A 233 -8.25 -6.14 21.06
C HIS A 233 -6.88 -6.67 20.60
N GLU A 234 -6.15 -5.87 19.82
CA GLU A 234 -4.80 -6.18 19.34
C GLU A 234 -3.72 -5.36 20.07
N ASN A 235 -4.07 -4.80 21.24
CA ASN A 235 -3.21 -3.94 22.06
C ASN A 235 -2.74 -2.67 21.35
N VAL A 236 -3.55 -2.15 20.42
CA VAL A 236 -3.32 -0.89 19.72
C VAL A 236 -4.28 0.16 20.26
N ASP A 237 -3.75 1.18 20.92
CA ASP A 237 -4.55 2.31 21.43
C ASP A 237 -4.59 3.43 20.39
N LEU A 238 -5.68 3.49 19.61
CA LEU A 238 -5.96 4.59 18.69
C LEU A 238 -6.79 5.66 19.38
N ASN A 239 -6.21 6.85 19.56
CA ASN A 239 -6.99 8.01 19.96
C ASN A 239 -7.88 8.46 18.80
N VAL A 240 -9.20 8.29 18.97
CA VAL A 240 -10.22 8.60 17.94
C VAL A 240 -10.15 10.07 17.55
N THR A 241 -10.17 10.99 18.51
CA THR A 241 -10.15 12.44 18.25
C THR A 241 -8.90 12.83 17.46
N GLU A 242 -7.71 12.42 17.92
CA GLU A 242 -6.46 12.73 17.22
C GLU A 242 -6.40 12.13 15.81
N THR A 243 -6.99 10.94 15.63
CA THR A 243 -7.00 10.28 14.33
C THR A 243 -7.96 10.97 13.36
N VAL A 244 -9.13 11.38 13.83
CA VAL A 244 -10.09 12.18 13.06
C VAL A 244 -9.47 13.53 12.69
N ASP A 245 -8.93 14.27 13.66
CA ASP A 245 -8.28 15.57 13.43
C ASP A 245 -7.14 15.43 12.41
N TYR A 246 -6.37 14.34 12.48
CA TYR A 246 -5.33 14.03 11.51
C TYR A 246 -5.90 13.83 10.11
N ILE A 247 -6.96 13.02 9.95
CA ILE A 247 -7.60 12.78 8.65
C ILE A 247 -8.12 14.09 8.08
N GLU A 248 -8.91 14.84 8.83
CA GLU A 248 -9.54 16.06 8.33
C GLU A 248 -8.50 17.11 7.93
N LYS A 249 -7.52 17.37 8.80
CA LYS A 249 -6.47 18.36 8.55
C LYS A 249 -5.60 18.03 7.34
N ASN A 250 -5.26 16.76 7.14
CA ASN A 250 -4.31 16.37 6.10
C ASN A 250 -5.00 16.00 4.79
N CYS A 251 -6.15 15.33 4.84
CA CYS A 251 -6.84 14.83 3.65
C CYS A 251 -7.73 15.88 2.99
N TYR A 252 -8.29 16.84 3.73
CA TYR A 252 -9.18 17.86 3.13
C TYR A 252 -8.44 19.09 2.62
N ASN A 253 -7.14 19.21 2.91
CA ASN A 253 -6.36 20.38 2.55
C ASN A 253 -6.14 20.46 1.03
N ARG A 254 -6.79 21.44 0.39
CA ARG A 254 -6.73 21.71 -1.06
C ARG A 254 -5.33 22.10 -1.56
N ASP A 255 -4.49 22.67 -0.70
CA ASP A 255 -3.11 23.07 -1.04
C ASP A 255 -2.15 21.85 -1.05
N THR A 256 -2.59 20.70 -0.53
CA THR A 256 -1.79 19.48 -0.50
C THR A 256 -2.46 18.36 -1.30
N ILE A 257 -3.16 17.45 -0.64
CA ILE A 257 -3.72 16.24 -1.26
C ILE A 257 -5.23 16.33 -1.49
N GLY A 258 -5.93 17.34 -0.96
CA GLY A 258 -7.39 17.37 -0.93
C GLY A 258 -8.08 17.34 -2.29
N LEU A 259 -7.44 17.88 -3.33
CA LEU A 259 -7.97 17.84 -4.70
C LEU A 259 -7.75 16.48 -5.40
N HIS A 260 -7.00 15.56 -4.78
CA HIS A 260 -6.76 14.24 -5.35
C HIS A 260 -7.93 13.29 -5.06
N TYR A 261 -8.21 12.43 -6.03
CA TYR A 261 -9.05 11.26 -5.82
C TYR A 261 -8.21 10.12 -5.23
N PRO A 262 -8.70 9.44 -4.18
CA PRO A 262 -7.97 8.35 -3.54
C PRO A 262 -7.85 7.11 -4.44
N SER A 263 -6.94 6.19 -4.09
CA SER A 263 -6.60 5.05 -4.95
C SER A 263 -7.79 4.14 -5.28
N MET A 264 -8.72 3.93 -4.34
CA MET A 264 -9.91 3.12 -4.58
C MET A 264 -10.88 3.76 -5.57
N TYR A 265 -10.96 5.09 -5.59
CA TYR A 265 -11.76 5.80 -6.59
C TYR A 265 -11.13 5.61 -7.97
N GLN A 266 -9.80 5.73 -8.08
CA GLN A 266 -9.10 5.49 -9.34
C GLN A 266 -9.33 4.05 -9.81
N ASP A 267 -9.16 3.06 -8.91
CA ASP A 267 -9.39 1.65 -9.21
C ASP A 267 -10.79 1.43 -9.80
N LEU A 268 -11.84 1.85 -9.09
CA LEU A 268 -13.21 1.52 -9.48
C LEU A 268 -13.81 2.49 -10.51
N ASN A 269 -13.71 3.81 -10.27
CA ASN A 269 -14.41 4.82 -11.05
C ASN A 269 -13.66 5.27 -12.30
N GLU A 270 -12.33 5.17 -12.33
CA GLU A 270 -11.53 5.55 -13.51
C GLU A 270 -11.13 4.33 -14.35
N TYR A 271 -10.76 3.23 -13.69
CA TYR A 271 -10.20 2.05 -14.38
C TYR A 271 -11.10 0.82 -14.37
N ASN A 272 -12.27 0.87 -13.74
CA ASN A 272 -13.22 -0.23 -13.63
C ASN A 272 -12.61 -1.55 -13.09
N ARG A 273 -11.77 -1.42 -12.06
CA ARG A 273 -11.09 -2.52 -11.37
C ARG A 273 -11.71 -2.80 -10.00
N LEU A 274 -11.57 -4.04 -9.55
CA LEU A 274 -11.90 -4.42 -8.17
C LEU A 274 -11.05 -3.64 -7.15
N THR A 275 -11.62 -3.42 -5.96
CA THR A 275 -11.04 -2.59 -4.90
C THR A 275 -10.39 -3.41 -3.78
N GLU A 276 -9.62 -2.73 -2.92
CA GLU A 276 -9.01 -3.32 -1.72
C GLU A 276 -9.95 -3.25 -0.49
N ILE A 277 -11.25 -3.05 -0.68
CA ILE A 277 -12.19 -2.77 0.43
C ILE A 277 -12.22 -3.89 1.48
N ASP A 278 -12.06 -5.13 1.04
CA ASP A 278 -12.01 -6.31 1.90
C ASP A 278 -10.82 -6.32 2.85
N TYR A 279 -9.73 -5.61 2.53
CA TYR A 279 -8.51 -5.56 3.33
C TYR A 279 -8.44 -4.30 4.18
N ILE A 280 -9.45 -3.42 4.07
CA ILE A 280 -9.56 -2.16 4.80
C ILE A 280 -10.79 -2.24 5.72
N ASN A 281 -11.98 -1.81 5.26
CA ASN A 281 -13.21 -1.86 6.06
C ASN A 281 -13.67 -3.31 6.27
N GLY A 282 -13.55 -4.17 5.27
CA GLY A 282 -13.89 -5.58 5.39
C GLY A 282 -13.02 -6.31 6.42
N ALA A 283 -11.75 -5.92 6.57
CA ALA A 283 -10.87 -6.49 7.58
C ALA A 283 -11.33 -6.12 9.00
N ILE A 284 -11.71 -4.86 9.22
CA ILE A 284 -12.30 -4.41 10.49
C ILE A 284 -13.62 -5.13 10.75
N ALA A 285 -14.48 -5.30 9.75
CA ALA A 285 -15.73 -6.02 9.91
C ALA A 285 -15.54 -7.50 10.32
N ARG A 286 -14.60 -8.20 9.68
CA ARG A 286 -14.28 -9.59 10.03
C ARG A 286 -13.67 -9.71 11.43
N LYS A 287 -12.74 -8.82 11.80
CA LYS A 287 -12.15 -8.79 13.15
C LYS A 287 -13.19 -8.43 14.21
N GLY A 288 -14.10 -7.50 13.93
CA GLY A 288 -15.23 -7.16 14.79
C GLY A 288 -16.08 -8.38 15.13
N GLN A 289 -16.44 -9.18 14.12
CA GLN A 289 -17.15 -10.45 14.32
C GLN A 289 -16.35 -11.45 15.18
N GLN A 290 -15.04 -11.57 14.98
CA GLN A 290 -14.19 -12.45 15.80
C GLN A 290 -14.08 -11.99 17.27
N TYR A 291 -14.04 -10.68 17.50
CA TYR A 291 -13.84 -10.10 18.83
C TYR A 291 -15.15 -9.79 19.57
N GLY A 292 -16.31 -9.91 18.90
CA GLY A 292 -17.60 -9.52 19.46
C GLY A 292 -17.78 -8.01 19.57
N VAL A 293 -17.17 -7.26 18.63
CA VAL A 293 -17.26 -5.79 18.53
C VAL A 293 -18.15 -5.43 17.34
N ASP A 294 -19.15 -4.59 17.58
CA ASP A 294 -20.04 -4.11 16.53
C ASP A 294 -19.30 -3.13 15.58
N THR A 295 -19.27 -3.46 14.29
CA THR A 295 -18.67 -2.64 13.23
C THR A 295 -19.63 -2.36 12.06
N PRO A 296 -20.84 -1.82 12.33
CA PRO A 296 -21.89 -1.69 11.32
C PRO A 296 -21.55 -0.75 10.16
N TYR A 297 -20.78 0.33 10.39
CA TYR A 297 -20.39 1.26 9.32
C TYR A 297 -19.37 0.61 8.39
N CYS A 298 -18.35 -0.07 8.93
CA CYS A 298 -17.39 -0.80 8.11
C CYS A 298 -18.08 -1.90 7.30
N ALA A 299 -18.98 -2.68 7.90
CA ALA A 299 -19.74 -3.71 7.20
C ALA A 299 -20.59 -3.13 6.06
N LEU A 300 -21.39 -2.09 6.35
CA LEU A 300 -22.25 -1.45 5.35
C LEU A 300 -21.43 -0.84 4.20
N ILE A 301 -20.35 -0.12 4.51
CA ILE A 301 -19.51 0.51 3.49
C ILE A 301 -18.88 -0.55 2.58
N THR A 302 -18.41 -1.66 3.14
CA THR A 302 -17.89 -2.78 2.34
C THR A 302 -18.95 -3.32 1.39
N GLU A 303 -20.17 -3.58 1.86
CA GLU A 303 -21.27 -4.05 1.02
C GLU A 303 -21.65 -3.05 -0.09
N LEU A 304 -21.66 -1.75 0.21
CA LEU A 304 -21.96 -0.70 -0.78
C LEU A 304 -20.88 -0.60 -1.86
N VAL A 305 -19.61 -0.76 -1.49
CA VAL A 305 -18.52 -0.77 -2.48
C VAL A 305 -18.65 -1.98 -3.39
N HIS A 306 -18.92 -3.18 -2.86
CA HIS A 306 -19.16 -4.37 -3.68
C HIS A 306 -20.40 -4.24 -4.56
N CYS A 307 -21.49 -3.63 -4.06
CA CYS A 307 -22.64 -3.28 -4.91
C CYS A 307 -22.20 -2.43 -6.10
N LYS A 308 -21.36 -1.41 -5.86
CA LYS A 308 -20.86 -0.53 -6.91
C LYS A 308 -19.94 -1.25 -7.90
N GLU A 309 -19.05 -2.12 -7.43
CA GLU A 309 -18.22 -2.99 -8.28
C GLU A 309 -19.08 -3.84 -9.22
N GLN A 310 -20.13 -4.48 -8.68
CA GLN A 310 -21.03 -5.31 -9.48
C GLN A 310 -21.85 -4.51 -10.50
N LEU A 311 -22.35 -3.33 -10.11
CA LEU A 311 -23.09 -2.45 -11.01
C LEU A 311 -22.25 -1.94 -12.18
N LEU A 312 -20.94 -1.72 -11.95
CA LEU A 312 -20.00 -1.30 -12.99
C LEU A 312 -19.38 -2.48 -13.74
N GLY A 313 -19.57 -3.71 -13.26
CA GLY A 313 -18.94 -4.91 -13.83
C GLY A 313 -17.42 -4.88 -13.72
N ALA A 314 -16.91 -4.39 -12.59
CA ALA A 314 -15.48 -4.26 -12.31
C ALA A 314 -14.76 -5.62 -12.32
N LYS A 315 -13.47 -5.63 -12.71
CA LYS A 315 -12.66 -6.86 -12.86
C LYS A 315 -11.26 -6.74 -12.27
#